data_AF-A0A3B9I3H5-F1
#
_entry.id   AF-A0A3B9I3H5-F1
#
_cell.length_a   1.000
_cell.length_b   1.000
_cell.length_c   1.000
_cell.angle_alpha   90.00
_cell.angle_beta   90.00
_cell.angle_gamma   90.00
#
_symmetry.space_group_name_H-M   'P 1'
#
loop_
_entity.id
_entity.type
_entity.pdbx_description
1 polymer ?
#
loop_
_entity_poly.entity_id
_entity_poly.type
_entity_poly.pdbx_seq_one_letter_code
_entity_poly.pdbx_strand_id
1 'polypeptide(L)'
;MEKILAKLEILAEAAKYDVSCSSSGIERKNNGKGVGNSTSSGICHTWTADGRCVSLLKILLSNNCMYDCHYCCNRQTNDFPRASFTPEEIATLTMEFYRRNYIEGLFLSSAVDISPNHTMENLCRTLELLRNKYAFNGYIHVKAIPNADIILIKRAGYSADRLSLNIELPTQASLKLLAPQKNLKNLLSPISSLGNNIIANQEERKSFKNAPKFIPAGQSTQMMVGASNDTDYSFLSASQHLYDRYNLK
;
A
#
# COMPACT_ATOMS: atom_id res chain seq x y z
N MET A 1 4.16 7.38 23.35
CA MET A 1 2.91 7.11 22.60
C MET A 1 2.35 8.36 21.95
N GLU A 2 2.27 9.52 22.62
CA GLU A 2 1.74 10.77 22.03
C GLU A 2 2.37 11.13 20.68
N LYS A 3 3.70 11.02 20.56
CA LYS A 3 4.41 11.27 19.28
C LYS A 3 4.01 10.30 18.15
N ILE A 4 3.66 9.06 18.46
CA ILE A 4 3.24 8.06 17.45
C ILE A 4 1.80 8.34 17.02
N LEU A 5 0.92 8.73 17.94
CA LEU A 5 -0.47 9.08 17.64
C LEU A 5 -0.57 10.33 16.76
N ALA A 6 0.23 11.38 17.03
CA ALA A 6 0.29 12.56 16.17
C ALA A 6 0.76 12.22 14.74
N LYS A 7 1.77 11.33 14.60
CA LYS A 7 2.17 10.81 13.29
C LYS A 7 1.05 10.02 12.61
N LEU A 8 0.30 9.22 13.37
CA LEU A 8 -0.80 8.41 12.86
C LEU A 8 -1.92 9.31 12.30
N GLU A 9 -2.26 10.41 12.97
CA GLU A 9 -3.25 11.37 12.48
C GLU A 9 -2.88 11.92 11.10
N ILE A 10 -1.61 12.26 10.89
CA ILE A 10 -1.10 12.76 9.61
C ILE A 10 -1.04 11.63 8.56
N LEU A 11 -0.43 10.50 8.92
CA LEU A 11 -0.08 9.44 7.96
C LEU A 11 -1.21 8.47 7.65
N ALA A 12 -2.32 8.57 8.36
CA ALA A 12 -3.53 7.81 8.10
C ALA A 12 -4.68 8.65 7.54
N GLU A 13 -4.44 9.94 7.26
CA GLU A 13 -5.47 10.86 6.80
C GLU A 13 -6.17 10.34 5.53
N ALA A 14 -5.43 9.77 4.59
CA ALA A 14 -5.97 9.25 3.34
C ALA A 14 -6.98 8.10 3.55
N ALA A 15 -6.88 7.35 4.67
CA ALA A 15 -7.77 6.23 4.94
C ALA A 15 -9.25 6.64 5.05
N LYS A 16 -9.54 7.92 5.36
CA LYS A 16 -10.91 8.44 5.42
C LYS A 16 -11.65 8.41 4.07
N TYR A 17 -10.91 8.33 2.97
CA TYR A 17 -11.48 8.32 1.61
C TYR A 17 -11.66 6.90 1.04
N ASP A 18 -11.14 5.87 1.71
CA ASP A 18 -11.14 4.49 1.22
C ASP A 18 -12.31 3.64 1.73
N VAL A 19 -13.45 4.25 2.04
CA VAL A 19 -14.60 3.56 2.63
C VAL A 19 -15.83 3.64 1.72
N SER A 20 -16.43 2.48 1.46
CA SER A 20 -17.71 2.33 0.74
C SER A 20 -18.95 2.74 1.55
N CYS A 21 -18.79 3.05 2.84
CA CYS A 21 -19.81 3.62 3.72
C CYS A 21 -19.16 4.67 4.64
N SER A 22 -19.37 5.95 4.30
CA SER A 22 -19.27 7.17 5.13
C SER A 22 -18.69 7.01 6.54
N SER A 23 -17.52 7.61 6.77
CA SER A 23 -16.98 7.91 8.10
C SER A 23 -18.05 8.59 8.95
N SER A 24 -18.23 8.13 10.18
CA SER A 24 -19.34 8.55 11.05
C SER A 24 -19.28 10.04 11.43
N GLY A 25 -18.16 10.73 11.21
CA GLY A 25 -17.98 12.16 11.54
C GLY A 25 -18.12 12.48 13.03
N ILE A 26 -18.13 11.46 13.91
CA ILE A 26 -18.41 11.62 15.34
C ILE A 26 -17.10 11.52 16.14
N GLU A 27 -16.83 12.53 16.96
CA GLU A 27 -15.69 12.58 17.90
C GLU A 27 -16.18 12.56 19.37
N ARG A 28 -16.95 11.54 19.74
CA ARG A 28 -17.44 11.38 21.11
C ARG A 28 -16.33 10.81 21.99
N LYS A 29 -15.86 11.63 22.93
CA LYS A 29 -14.96 11.20 24.01
C LYS A 29 -15.74 10.49 25.10
N ASN A 30 -15.19 9.39 25.60
CA ASN A 30 -15.67 8.72 26.80
C ASN A 30 -15.38 9.60 28.03
N ASN A 31 -16.43 9.93 28.78
CA ASN A 31 -16.36 10.73 30.00
C ASN A 31 -16.17 9.88 31.27
N GLY A 32 -15.75 8.61 31.12
CA GLY A 32 -15.60 7.66 32.22
C GLY A 32 -16.91 7.09 32.76
N LYS A 33 -18.07 7.52 32.25
CA LYS A 33 -19.40 7.01 32.61
C LYS A 33 -20.00 6.06 31.56
N GLY A 34 -19.28 5.80 30.46
CA GLY A 34 -19.73 4.95 29.36
C GLY A 34 -18.64 4.02 28.86
N VAL A 35 -18.95 3.28 27.78
CA VAL A 35 -18.03 2.32 27.15
C VAL A 35 -17.68 2.80 25.75
N GLY A 36 -16.41 2.69 25.38
CA GLY A 36 -15.91 2.96 24.03
C GLY A 36 -15.67 4.43 23.70
N ASN A 37 -15.02 4.67 22.56
CA ASN A 37 -14.77 5.97 21.92
C ASN A 37 -15.08 5.82 20.44
N SER A 38 -15.49 6.90 19.77
CA SER A 38 -15.78 6.87 18.31
C SER A 38 -14.56 7.21 17.44
N THR A 39 -13.38 7.41 18.03
CA THR A 39 -12.18 7.85 17.32
C THR A 39 -11.24 6.68 17.03
N SER A 40 -11.09 6.32 15.76
CA SER A 40 -10.01 5.46 15.28
C SER A 40 -9.53 5.93 13.90
N SER A 41 -8.47 6.74 13.88
CA SER A 41 -7.82 7.17 12.64
C SER A 41 -7.10 5.99 11.99
N GLY A 42 -7.18 5.88 10.67
CA GLY A 42 -6.41 4.92 9.90
C GLY A 42 -6.99 3.52 9.77
N ILE A 43 -8.20 3.24 10.26
CA ILE A 43 -8.87 1.98 9.97
C ILE A 43 -9.73 2.14 8.72
N CYS A 44 -9.52 1.29 7.72
CA CYS A 44 -10.40 1.16 6.56
C CYS A 44 -10.99 -0.25 6.49
N HIS A 45 -12.18 -0.38 5.90
CA HIS A 45 -12.84 -1.66 5.70
C HIS A 45 -12.71 -2.10 4.24
N THR A 46 -12.34 -3.36 4.03
CA THR A 46 -12.29 -3.99 2.71
C THR A 46 -13.05 -5.30 2.71
N TRP A 47 -13.38 -5.81 1.52
CA TRP A 47 -14.07 -7.08 1.35
C TRP A 47 -13.10 -8.16 0.86
N THR A 48 -13.15 -9.30 1.52
CA THR A 48 -12.49 -10.51 1.05
C THR A 48 -13.33 -11.15 -0.06
N ALA A 49 -12.74 -12.07 -0.83
CA ALA A 49 -13.43 -12.73 -1.94
C ALA A 49 -14.66 -13.56 -1.52
N ASP A 50 -14.73 -13.98 -0.27
CA ASP A 50 -15.88 -14.66 0.35
C ASP A 50 -16.91 -13.69 0.96
N GLY A 51 -16.80 -12.39 0.70
CA GLY A 51 -17.77 -11.37 1.09
C GLY A 51 -17.66 -10.88 2.54
N ARG A 52 -16.65 -11.31 3.31
CA ARG A 52 -16.44 -10.80 4.67
C ARG A 52 -15.85 -9.39 4.63
N CYS A 53 -16.37 -8.54 5.49
CA CYS A 53 -15.78 -7.24 5.77
C CYS A 53 -14.62 -7.43 6.75
N VAL A 54 -13.43 -6.94 6.40
CA VAL A 54 -12.24 -7.00 7.25
C VAL A 54 -11.68 -5.59 7.47
N SER A 55 -11.20 -5.33 8.69
CA SER A 55 -10.59 -4.05 9.04
C SER A 55 -9.08 -4.07 8.82
N LEU A 56 -8.56 -3.07 8.12
CA LEU A 56 -7.12 -2.89 7.90
C LEU A 56 -6.65 -1.58 8.51
N LEU A 57 -5.45 -1.59 9.12
CA LEU A 57 -4.72 -0.37 9.42
C LEU A 57 -4.13 0.15 8.10
N LYS A 58 -4.65 1.24 7.57
CA LYS A 58 -4.15 1.89 6.35
C LYS A 58 -3.35 3.13 6.69
N ILE A 59 -2.03 3.04 6.47
CA ILE A 59 -1.09 4.10 6.83
C ILE A 59 0.02 4.27 5.79
N LEU A 60 0.61 5.45 5.77
CA LEU A 60 1.87 5.74 5.10
C LEU A 60 3.04 5.50 6.06
N LEU A 61 4.13 4.91 5.56
CA LEU A 61 5.43 4.91 6.23
C LEU A 61 5.95 6.34 6.35
N SER A 62 5.89 7.09 5.26
CA SER A 62 6.26 8.50 5.20
C SER A 62 5.34 9.22 4.22
N ASN A 63 4.99 10.46 4.52
CA ASN A 63 4.41 11.37 3.53
C ASN A 63 5.45 12.35 2.97
N ASN A 64 6.72 12.22 3.36
CA ASN A 64 7.81 13.00 2.77
C ASN A 64 8.15 12.43 1.39
N CYS A 65 8.04 13.25 0.34
CA CYS A 65 8.23 12.81 -1.03
C CYS A 65 9.27 13.68 -1.74
N MET A 66 10.21 13.03 -2.43
CA MET A 66 11.16 13.70 -3.33
C MET A 66 10.59 13.95 -4.74
N TYR A 67 9.37 13.49 -5.03
CA TYR A 67 8.74 13.64 -6.35
C TYR A 67 7.68 14.72 -6.34
N ASP A 68 7.47 15.31 -7.52
CA ASP A 68 6.55 16.42 -7.72
C ASP A 68 5.36 16.06 -8.64
N CYS A 69 4.67 14.96 -8.32
CA CYS A 69 3.51 14.53 -9.10
C CYS A 69 2.35 15.52 -8.91
N HIS A 70 1.83 16.11 -10.00
CA HIS A 70 0.85 17.20 -9.98
C HIS A 70 -0.48 16.83 -9.31
N TYR A 71 -0.86 15.55 -9.32
CA TYR A 71 -2.08 15.04 -8.66
C TYR A 71 -1.88 14.73 -7.18
N CYS A 72 -0.65 14.66 -6.68
CA CYS A 72 -0.36 14.09 -5.38
C CYS A 72 -0.30 15.16 -4.30
N CYS A 73 -1.12 15.05 -3.26
CA CYS A 73 -1.03 15.93 -2.09
C CYS A 73 0.37 15.87 -1.46
N ASN A 74 1.02 14.69 -1.47
CA ASN A 74 2.35 14.48 -0.91
C ASN A 74 3.50 14.99 -1.78
N ARG A 75 3.24 15.62 -2.92
CA ARG A 75 4.31 16.14 -3.79
C ARG A 75 5.25 17.08 -3.05
N GLN A 76 6.52 17.11 -3.42
CA GLN A 76 7.57 17.83 -2.69
C GLN A 76 7.25 19.33 -2.52
N THR A 77 6.61 19.96 -3.51
CA THR A 77 6.33 21.40 -3.52
C THR A 77 5.16 21.83 -2.64
N ASN A 78 4.35 20.90 -2.12
CA ASN A 78 3.24 21.25 -1.24
C ASN A 78 3.74 21.48 0.20
N ASP A 79 3.34 22.60 0.78
CA ASP A 79 3.56 22.93 2.19
C ASP A 79 2.39 22.43 3.04
N PHE A 80 2.62 21.32 3.75
CA PHE A 80 1.66 20.73 4.69
C PHE A 80 2.41 19.81 5.69
N PRO A 81 1.79 19.44 6.81
CA PRO A 81 2.45 18.66 7.86
C PRO A 81 3.08 17.36 7.35
N ARG A 82 4.39 17.21 7.54
CA ARG A 82 5.14 16.00 7.18
C ARG A 82 5.46 15.15 8.39
N ALA A 83 5.37 13.85 8.22
CA ALA A 83 5.70 12.86 9.21
C ALA A 83 6.30 11.61 8.55
N SER A 84 7.16 10.93 9.30
CA SER A 84 7.70 9.62 8.93
C SER A 84 7.71 8.71 10.16
N PHE A 85 7.26 7.48 9.98
CA PHE A 85 7.47 6.41 10.93
C PHE A 85 8.81 5.71 10.67
N THR A 86 9.39 5.18 11.74
CA THR A 86 10.38 4.11 11.65
C THR A 86 9.67 2.76 11.42
N PRO A 87 10.37 1.77 10.83
CA PRO A 87 9.84 0.40 10.72
C PRO A 87 9.37 -0.19 12.05
N GLU A 88 10.09 0.09 13.14
CA GLU A 88 9.75 -0.34 14.49
C GLU A 88 8.44 0.29 14.99
N GLU A 89 8.24 1.59 14.75
CA GLU A 89 6.99 2.28 15.13
C GLU A 89 5.78 1.67 14.44
N ILE A 90 5.85 1.37 13.13
CA ILE A 90 4.74 0.73 12.41
C ILE A 90 4.49 -0.68 12.93
N ALA A 91 5.55 -1.47 13.12
CA ALA A 91 5.40 -2.85 13.57
C ALA A 91 4.77 -2.90 14.96
N THR A 92 5.22 -2.04 15.89
CA THR A 92 4.59 -1.90 17.21
C THR A 92 3.14 -1.44 17.09
N LEU A 93 2.86 -0.38 16.32
CA LEU A 93 1.51 0.15 16.15
C LEU A 93 0.53 -0.90 15.60
N THR A 94 0.95 -1.62 14.56
CA THR A 94 0.17 -2.69 13.94
C THR A 94 -0.15 -3.78 14.95
N MET A 95 0.85 -4.22 15.74
CA MET A 95 0.63 -5.24 16.77
C MET A 95 -0.29 -4.76 17.89
N GLU A 96 -0.22 -3.48 18.27
CA GLU A 96 -1.09 -2.92 19.30
C GLU A 96 -2.56 -2.84 18.83
N PHE A 97 -2.82 -2.49 17.57
CA PHE A 97 -4.18 -2.54 17.00
C PHE A 97 -4.67 -3.99 16.84
N TYR A 98 -3.79 -4.89 16.40
CA TYR A 98 -4.13 -6.30 16.18
C TYR A 98 -4.49 -7.02 17.49
N ARG A 99 -3.68 -6.87 18.54
CA ARG A 99 -3.91 -7.49 19.86
C ARG A 99 -5.19 -7.00 20.55
N ARG A 100 -5.69 -5.82 20.18
CA ARG A 100 -6.96 -5.25 20.66
C ARG A 100 -8.15 -5.59 19.75
N ASN A 101 -7.95 -6.43 18.74
CA ASN A 101 -8.96 -6.81 17.75
C ASN A 101 -9.54 -5.63 16.95
N TYR A 102 -8.78 -4.57 16.74
CA TYR A 102 -9.21 -3.44 15.90
C TYR A 102 -8.98 -3.69 14.40
N ILE A 103 -7.98 -4.50 14.07
CA ILE A 103 -7.60 -4.80 12.69
C ILE A 103 -7.38 -6.29 12.50
N GLU A 104 -7.60 -6.76 11.28
CA GLU A 104 -7.23 -8.09 10.79
C GLU A 104 -5.99 -8.03 9.88
N GLY A 105 -5.54 -6.83 9.52
CA GLY A 105 -4.39 -6.65 8.64
C GLY A 105 -3.85 -5.22 8.55
N LEU A 106 -2.79 -5.07 7.76
CA LEU A 106 -2.08 -3.82 7.48
C LEU A 106 -2.12 -3.53 5.98
N PHE A 107 -2.52 -2.32 5.62
CA PHE A 107 -2.29 -1.72 4.31
C PHE A 107 -1.18 -0.68 4.44
N LEU A 108 0.01 -0.98 3.95
CA LEU A 108 1.18 -0.12 4.08
C LEU A 108 1.59 0.47 2.73
N SER A 109 1.68 1.78 2.66
CA SER A 109 2.23 2.51 1.51
C SER A 109 3.24 3.54 1.98
N SER A 110 3.81 4.32 1.06
CA SER A 110 4.73 5.40 1.40
C SER A 110 4.84 6.38 0.23
N ALA A 111 5.11 7.65 0.55
CA ALA A 111 5.80 8.54 -0.35
C ALA A 111 7.26 8.07 -0.58
N VAL A 112 7.93 8.61 -1.59
CA VAL A 112 9.33 8.30 -1.89
C VAL A 112 10.24 9.19 -1.07
N ASP A 113 10.64 8.71 0.10
CA ASP A 113 11.52 9.41 1.04
C ASP A 113 12.98 9.11 0.72
N ILE A 114 13.80 10.15 0.53
CA ILE A 114 15.23 10.10 0.16
C ILE A 114 15.52 9.45 -1.20
N SER A 115 15.12 8.19 -1.40
CA SER A 115 15.23 7.45 -2.66
C SER A 115 14.23 6.28 -2.71
N PRO A 116 13.92 5.75 -3.91
CA PRO A 116 13.12 4.54 -4.07
C PRO A 116 13.63 3.35 -3.25
N ASN A 117 14.94 3.10 -3.28
CA ASN A 117 15.56 1.98 -2.55
C ASN A 117 15.48 2.18 -1.04
N HIS A 118 15.81 3.37 -0.54
CA HIS A 118 15.72 3.68 0.89
C HIS A 118 14.30 3.44 1.43
N THR A 119 13.29 3.94 0.72
CA THR A 119 11.89 3.74 1.10
C THR A 119 11.52 2.26 1.05
N MET A 120 11.90 1.55 0.00
CA MET A 120 11.59 0.13 -0.17
C MET A 120 12.29 -0.75 0.89
N GLU A 121 13.52 -0.42 1.28
CA GLU A 121 14.24 -1.08 2.37
C GLU A 121 13.50 -0.94 3.71
N ASN A 122 12.99 0.26 4.03
CA ASN A 122 12.21 0.49 5.23
C ASN A 122 10.87 -0.27 5.21
N LEU A 123 10.22 -0.35 4.03
CA LEU A 123 9.04 -1.20 3.85
C LEU A 123 9.39 -2.67 4.12
N CYS A 124 10.43 -3.21 3.49
CA CYS A 124 10.90 -4.58 3.72
C CYS A 124 11.19 -4.85 5.20
N ARG A 125 11.92 -3.96 5.87
CA ARG A 125 12.23 -4.08 7.30
C ARG A 125 10.96 -4.11 8.15
N THR A 126 9.97 -3.30 7.82
CA THR A 126 8.67 -3.30 8.52
C THR A 126 7.97 -4.65 8.39
N LEU A 127 7.91 -5.19 7.17
CA LEU A 127 7.28 -6.49 6.90
C LEU A 127 8.01 -7.64 7.62
N GLU A 128 9.33 -7.63 7.61
CA GLU A 128 10.14 -8.65 8.28
C GLU A 128 10.03 -8.59 9.80
N LEU A 129 9.95 -7.39 10.39
CA LEU A 129 9.67 -7.24 11.81
C LEU A 129 8.32 -7.87 12.15
N LEU A 130 7.29 -7.59 11.34
CA LEU A 130 5.95 -8.17 11.54
C LEU A 130 5.97 -9.69 11.44
N ARG A 131 6.56 -10.27 10.39
CA ARG A 131 6.56 -11.73 10.19
C ARG A 131 7.51 -12.47 11.12
N ASN A 132 8.74 -12.01 11.28
CA ASN A 132 9.81 -12.77 11.93
C ASN A 132 9.93 -12.46 13.42
N LYS A 133 9.80 -11.20 13.82
CA LYS A 133 9.94 -10.78 15.22
C LYS A 133 8.61 -10.88 15.98
N TYR A 134 7.53 -10.40 15.39
CA TYR A 134 6.23 -10.33 16.05
C TYR A 134 5.29 -11.50 15.72
N ALA A 135 5.67 -12.37 14.78
CA ALA A 135 4.84 -13.48 14.30
C ALA A 135 3.42 -13.05 13.92
N PHE A 136 3.29 -11.87 13.31
CA PHE A 136 2.02 -11.33 12.85
C PHE A 136 1.49 -12.19 11.71
N ASN A 137 0.34 -12.82 11.94
CA ASN A 137 -0.34 -13.68 10.95
C ASN A 137 -1.50 -12.96 10.24
N GLY A 138 -1.75 -11.69 10.57
CA GLY A 138 -2.75 -10.88 9.89
C GLY A 138 -2.36 -10.58 8.44
N TYR A 139 -3.33 -10.13 7.65
CA TYR A 139 -3.15 -9.80 6.25
C TYR A 139 -2.21 -8.61 6.06
N ILE A 140 -1.30 -8.66 5.08
CA ILE A 140 -0.48 -7.50 4.70
C ILE A 140 -0.61 -7.20 3.21
N HIS A 141 -1.10 -6.00 2.91
CA HIS A 141 -1.01 -5.38 1.59
C HIS A 141 0.07 -4.31 1.63
N VAL A 142 1.11 -4.44 0.80
CA VAL A 142 2.13 -3.40 0.63
C VAL A 142 2.07 -2.75 -0.76
N LYS A 143 2.20 -1.42 -0.83
CA LYS A 143 2.46 -0.71 -2.09
C LYS A 143 3.96 -0.65 -2.32
N ALA A 144 4.46 -1.34 -3.34
CA ALA A 144 5.86 -1.26 -3.73
C ALA A 144 6.19 0.12 -4.32
N ILE A 145 7.43 0.56 -4.12
CA ILE A 145 7.89 1.87 -4.61
C ILE A 145 8.39 1.74 -6.05
N PRO A 146 7.82 2.50 -7.00
CA PRO A 146 8.35 2.61 -8.35
C PRO A 146 9.85 2.91 -8.39
N ASN A 147 10.56 2.33 -9.36
CA ASN A 147 12.01 2.49 -9.55
C ASN A 147 12.89 1.97 -8.41
N ALA A 148 12.33 1.26 -7.41
CA ALA A 148 13.14 0.53 -6.45
C ALA A 148 13.74 -0.73 -7.11
N ASP A 149 14.86 -1.20 -6.55
CA ASP A 149 15.50 -2.44 -7.00
C ASP A 149 14.53 -3.62 -6.94
N ILE A 150 14.50 -4.41 -8.01
CA ILE A 150 13.62 -5.57 -8.12
C ILE A 150 13.88 -6.60 -7.02
N ILE A 151 15.11 -6.68 -6.50
CA ILE A 151 15.48 -7.55 -5.38
C ILE A 151 14.71 -7.14 -4.11
N LEU A 152 14.59 -5.83 -3.85
CA LEU A 152 13.83 -5.32 -2.70
C LEU A 152 12.33 -5.56 -2.88
N ILE A 153 11.80 -5.33 -4.08
CA ILE A 153 10.39 -5.61 -4.39
C ILE A 153 10.09 -7.11 -4.20
N LYS A 154 10.96 -7.99 -4.70
CA LYS A 154 10.84 -9.44 -4.53
C LYS A 154 10.93 -9.85 -3.06
N ARG A 155 11.85 -9.27 -2.29
CA ARG A 155 11.99 -9.50 -0.86
C ARG A 155 10.68 -9.17 -0.11
N ALA A 156 10.07 -8.02 -0.39
CA ALA A 156 8.77 -7.68 0.18
C ALA A 156 7.67 -8.69 -0.21
N GLY A 157 7.71 -9.23 -1.42
CA GLY A 157 6.74 -10.19 -1.90
C GLY A 157 6.70 -11.53 -1.13
N TYR A 158 7.78 -11.92 -0.45
CA TYR A 158 7.78 -13.10 0.44
C TYR A 158 7.23 -12.81 1.84
N SER A 159 7.09 -11.53 2.22
CA SER A 159 6.54 -11.14 3.53
C SER A 159 5.12 -10.60 3.46
N ALA A 160 4.69 -10.10 2.29
CA ALA A 160 3.35 -9.59 2.06
C ALA A 160 2.39 -10.66 1.51
N ASP A 161 1.09 -10.47 1.77
CA ASP A 161 0.03 -11.29 1.18
C ASP A 161 -0.37 -10.77 -0.20
N ARG A 162 -0.44 -9.44 -0.34
CA ARG A 162 -0.69 -8.73 -1.60
C ARG A 162 0.34 -7.63 -1.79
N LEU A 163 0.77 -7.43 -3.04
CA LEU A 163 1.65 -6.34 -3.41
C LEU A 163 1.03 -5.56 -4.57
N SER A 164 1.00 -4.23 -4.46
CA SER A 164 0.53 -3.38 -5.55
C SER A 164 1.60 -2.40 -6.02
N LEU A 165 1.60 -2.11 -7.31
CA LEU A 165 2.44 -1.08 -7.91
C LEU A 165 1.57 -0.24 -8.85
N ASN A 166 1.43 1.05 -8.55
CA ASN A 166 0.56 1.93 -9.32
C ASN A 166 1.23 2.39 -10.62
N ILE A 167 0.53 2.25 -11.74
CA ILE A 167 0.93 2.86 -13.03
C ILE A 167 0.39 4.28 -13.19
N GLU A 168 -0.65 4.63 -12.41
CA GLU A 168 -1.28 5.94 -12.26
C GLU A 168 -2.08 6.41 -13.49
N LEU A 169 -1.55 6.27 -14.71
CA LEU A 169 -2.16 6.78 -15.93
C LEU A 169 -2.00 5.81 -17.10
N PRO A 170 -2.94 5.81 -18.07
CA PRO A 170 -3.00 4.79 -19.12
C PRO A 170 -1.97 5.02 -20.23
N THR A 171 -1.47 6.24 -20.42
CA THR A 171 -0.54 6.59 -21.50
C THR A 171 0.75 7.24 -20.99
N GLN A 172 1.84 7.06 -21.74
CA GLN A 172 3.12 7.69 -21.42
C GLN A 172 3.05 9.22 -21.51
N ALA A 173 2.19 9.76 -22.38
CA ALA A 173 1.98 11.19 -22.54
C ALA A 173 1.36 11.81 -21.28
N SER A 174 0.26 11.23 -20.78
CA SER A 174 -0.38 11.73 -19.57
C SER A 174 0.47 11.48 -18.32
N LEU A 175 1.17 10.34 -18.24
CA LEU A 175 2.13 10.09 -17.16
C LEU A 175 3.23 11.16 -17.12
N LYS A 176 3.81 11.53 -18.27
CA LYS A 176 4.84 12.56 -18.34
C LYS A 176 4.29 13.95 -17.96
N LEU A 177 3.05 14.24 -18.33
CA LEU A 177 2.39 15.51 -18.00
C LEU A 177 2.18 15.65 -16.49
N LEU A 178 1.76 14.58 -15.81
CA LEU A 178 1.31 14.64 -14.42
C LEU A 178 2.33 14.12 -13.39
N ALA A 179 3.30 13.31 -13.81
CA ALA A 179 4.34 12.75 -12.97
C ALA A 179 5.65 12.67 -13.76
N PRO A 180 6.33 13.81 -14.02
CA PRO A 180 7.48 13.86 -14.93
C PRO A 180 8.67 13.00 -14.46
N GLN A 181 8.77 12.70 -13.17
CA GLN A 181 9.79 11.79 -12.61
C GLN A 181 9.47 10.29 -12.81
N LYS A 182 8.29 9.93 -13.35
CA LYS A 182 7.87 8.55 -13.60
C LYS A 182 7.92 8.20 -15.09
N ASN A 183 8.22 6.93 -15.39
CA ASN A 183 8.25 6.40 -16.75
C ASN A 183 7.45 5.10 -16.83
N LEU A 184 6.55 4.97 -17.80
CA LEU A 184 5.61 3.86 -17.87
C LEU A 184 6.32 2.52 -18.07
N LYS A 185 7.39 2.49 -18.87
CA LYS A 185 8.21 1.28 -19.07
C LYS A 185 8.81 0.79 -17.75
N ASN A 186 9.30 1.71 -16.92
CA ASN A 186 9.87 1.39 -15.62
C ASN A 186 8.80 0.96 -14.59
N LEU A 187 7.55 1.37 -14.76
CA LEU A 187 6.43 0.92 -13.93
C LEU A 187 5.94 -0.48 -14.32
N LEU A 188 5.92 -0.79 -15.62
CA LEU A 188 5.43 -2.08 -16.13
C LEU A 188 6.43 -3.23 -15.94
N SER A 189 7.74 -2.95 -16.00
CA SER A 189 8.76 -4.01 -15.88
C SER A 189 8.71 -4.76 -14.54
N PRO A 190 8.61 -4.11 -13.36
CA PRO A 190 8.43 -4.82 -12.10
C PRO A 190 7.12 -5.60 -12.01
N ILE A 191 6.02 -5.08 -12.57
CA ILE A 191 4.72 -5.77 -12.63
C ILE A 191 4.84 -7.10 -13.41
N SER A 192 5.57 -7.08 -14.53
CA SER A 192 5.88 -8.30 -15.29
C SER A 192 6.72 -9.29 -14.48
N SER A 193 7.78 -8.80 -13.83
CA SER A 193 8.65 -9.64 -13.00
C SER A 193 7.89 -10.28 -11.84
N LEU A 194 7.00 -9.53 -11.18
CA LEU A 194 6.12 -10.04 -10.13
C LEU A 194 5.20 -11.14 -10.65
N GLY A 195 4.59 -10.95 -11.81
CA GLY A 195 3.74 -11.95 -12.46
C GLY A 195 4.49 -13.26 -12.71
N ASN A 196 5.72 -13.17 -13.23
CA ASN A 196 6.57 -14.34 -13.46
C ASN A 196 6.98 -15.02 -12.14
N ASN A 197 7.28 -14.26 -11.08
CA ASN A 197 7.60 -14.82 -9.77
C ASN A 197 6.39 -15.53 -9.14
N ILE A 198 5.16 -15.02 -9.32
CA ILE A 198 3.93 -15.70 -8.87
C ILE A 198 3.81 -17.06 -9.56
N ILE A 199 3.95 -17.10 -10.88
CA ILE A 199 3.85 -18.34 -11.67
C ILE A 199 4.94 -19.33 -11.24
N ALA A 200 6.19 -18.87 -11.14
CA ALA A 200 7.30 -19.70 -10.71
C ALA A 200 7.10 -20.26 -9.29
N ASN A 201 6.61 -19.45 -8.34
CA ASN A 201 6.34 -19.91 -6.98
C ASN A 201 5.17 -20.90 -6.92
N GLN A 202 4.15 -20.77 -7.78
CA GLN A 202 3.07 -21.74 -7.89
C GLN A 202 3.59 -23.10 -8.36
N GLU A 203 4.46 -23.13 -9.38
CA GLU A 203 5.10 -24.37 -9.84
C GLU A 203 6.04 -24.95 -8.78
N GLU A 204 6.89 -24.13 -8.17
CA GLU A 204 7.79 -24.54 -7.08
C GLU A 204 7.01 -25.20 -5.93
N ARG A 205 5.86 -24.64 -5.56
CA ARG A 205 5.01 -25.19 -4.49
C ARG A 205 4.30 -26.51 -4.85
N LYS A 206 4.14 -26.83 -6.15
CA LYS A 206 3.68 -28.17 -6.56
C LYS A 206 4.74 -29.23 -6.30
N SER A 207 6.01 -28.88 -6.51
CA SER A 207 7.16 -29.76 -6.26
C SER A 207 7.57 -29.80 -4.78
N PHE A 208 7.50 -28.66 -4.08
CA PHE A 208 7.97 -28.49 -2.71
C PHE A 208 6.87 -27.88 -1.84
N LYS A 209 6.16 -28.72 -1.08
CA LYS A 209 5.02 -28.28 -0.24
C LYS A 209 5.38 -27.19 0.79
N ASN A 210 6.64 -27.18 1.25
CA ASN A 210 7.16 -26.25 2.24
C ASN A 210 7.80 -24.98 1.64
N ALA A 211 7.82 -24.82 0.32
CA ALA A 211 8.35 -23.60 -0.30
C ALA A 211 7.57 -22.37 0.22
N PRO A 212 8.23 -21.24 0.49
CA PRO A 212 7.55 -20.04 0.98
C PRO A 212 6.52 -19.54 -0.02
N LYS A 213 5.44 -18.92 0.46
CA LYS A 213 4.44 -18.29 -0.43
C LYS A 213 4.97 -16.94 -0.90
N PHE A 214 4.78 -16.65 -2.19
CA PHE A 214 5.07 -15.34 -2.77
C PHE A 214 3.75 -14.64 -3.11
N ILE A 215 3.43 -13.54 -2.42
CA ILE A 215 2.19 -12.75 -2.56
C ILE A 215 0.95 -13.60 -2.89
N PRO A 216 0.50 -14.48 -1.98
CA PRO A 216 -0.57 -15.43 -2.25
C PRO A 216 -1.91 -14.81 -2.68
N ALA A 217 -2.18 -13.55 -2.31
CA ALA A 217 -3.36 -12.81 -2.76
C ALA A 217 -3.15 -12.07 -4.10
N GLY A 218 -1.98 -12.23 -4.72
CA GLY A 218 -1.64 -11.73 -6.04
C GLY A 218 -1.08 -10.31 -6.05
N GLN A 219 -0.96 -9.77 -7.26
CA GLN A 219 -0.55 -8.40 -7.50
C GLN A 219 -1.70 -7.55 -8.05
N SER A 220 -1.63 -6.24 -7.82
CA SER A 220 -2.61 -5.28 -8.32
C SER A 220 -1.96 -3.99 -8.79
N THR A 221 -2.64 -3.24 -9.65
CA THR A 221 -2.26 -1.90 -10.09
C THR A 221 -3.47 -0.97 -10.04
N GLN A 222 -3.23 0.31 -10.28
CA GLN A 222 -4.26 1.34 -10.24
C GLN A 222 -3.98 2.40 -11.30
N MET A 223 -5.04 2.91 -11.90
CA MET A 223 -5.07 4.09 -12.76
C MET A 223 -6.05 5.12 -12.19
N MET A 224 -5.76 6.40 -12.40
CA MET A 224 -6.64 7.52 -12.08
C MET A 224 -7.39 7.96 -13.33
N VAL A 225 -8.70 8.11 -13.21
CA VAL A 225 -9.58 8.58 -14.28
C VAL A 225 -9.87 10.07 -14.06
N GLY A 226 -9.97 10.84 -15.16
CA GLY A 226 -10.32 12.26 -15.11
C GLY A 226 -9.18 13.21 -14.75
N ALA A 227 -7.95 12.70 -14.59
CA ALA A 227 -6.77 13.54 -14.34
C ALA A 227 -6.13 14.06 -15.65
N SER A 228 -6.46 13.48 -16.79
CA SER A 228 -5.91 13.78 -18.11
C SER A 228 -7.01 13.77 -19.18
N ASN A 229 -6.65 14.16 -20.40
CA ASN A 229 -7.53 14.06 -21.58
C ASN A 229 -7.50 12.65 -22.22
N ASP A 230 -7.08 11.62 -21.47
CA ASP A 230 -7.12 10.24 -21.96
C ASP A 230 -8.59 9.79 -22.12
N THR A 231 -8.88 9.10 -23.22
CA THR A 231 -10.24 8.64 -23.55
C THR A 231 -10.59 7.34 -22.84
N ASP A 232 -11.88 7.01 -22.72
CA ASP A 232 -12.34 5.70 -22.22
C ASP A 232 -11.68 4.53 -22.98
N TYR A 233 -11.51 4.68 -24.30
CA TYR A 233 -10.80 3.71 -25.13
C TYR A 233 -9.36 3.49 -24.65
N SER A 234 -8.66 4.55 -24.23
CA SER A 234 -7.30 4.47 -23.69
C SER A 234 -7.26 3.68 -22.38
N PHE A 235 -8.20 3.94 -21.46
CA PHE A 235 -8.29 3.22 -20.19
C PHE A 235 -8.65 1.75 -20.37
N LEU A 236 -9.63 1.45 -21.24
CA LEU A 236 -10.05 0.08 -21.52
C LEU A 236 -8.93 -0.72 -22.23
N SER A 237 -8.27 -0.10 -23.21
CA SER A 237 -7.14 -0.73 -23.91
C SER A 237 -5.96 -0.99 -22.97
N ALA A 238 -5.62 -0.03 -22.11
CA ALA A 238 -4.59 -0.22 -21.09
C ALA A 238 -4.96 -1.32 -20.10
N SER A 239 -6.21 -1.34 -19.63
CA SER A 239 -6.72 -2.37 -18.71
C SER A 239 -6.65 -3.76 -19.33
N GLN A 240 -7.14 -3.93 -20.56
CA GLN A 240 -7.05 -5.20 -21.29
C GLN A 240 -5.59 -5.65 -21.42
N HIS A 241 -4.69 -4.75 -21.85
CA HIS A 241 -3.27 -5.07 -21.95
C HIS A 241 -2.67 -5.52 -20.61
N LEU A 242 -3.07 -4.89 -19.50
CA LEU A 242 -2.57 -5.24 -18.17
C LEU A 242 -3.04 -6.62 -17.72
N TYR A 243 -4.31 -6.97 -17.97
CA TYR A 243 -4.85 -8.30 -17.67
C TYR A 243 -4.19 -9.38 -18.53
N ASP A 244 -4.12 -9.17 -19.85
CA ASP A 244 -3.59 -10.14 -20.80
C ASP A 244 -2.11 -10.45 -20.58
N ARG A 245 -1.31 -9.45 -20.16
CA ARG A 245 0.15 -9.56 -20.11
C ARG A 245 0.73 -9.79 -18.72
N TYR A 246 0.04 -9.40 -17.66
CA TYR A 246 0.63 -9.38 -16.32
C TYR A 246 -0.15 -10.19 -15.27
N ASN A 247 -1.20 -10.90 -15.67
CA ASN A 247 -1.99 -11.77 -14.80
C ASN A 247 -2.46 -11.04 -13.52
N LEU A 248 -2.91 -9.80 -13.68
CA LEU A 248 -3.44 -8.99 -12.59
C LEU A 248 -4.78 -9.56 -12.11
N LYS A 249 -5.05 -9.44 -10.81
CA LYS A 249 -6.29 -9.90 -10.16
C LYS A 249 -7.03 -8.75 -9.48
#